data_AF-A0AAW1RIE8-F1
#
_entry.id   AF-A0AAW1RIE8-F1
#
_cell.length_a   1.000
_cell.length_b   1.000
_cell.length_c   1.000
_cell.angle_alpha   90.00
_cell.angle_beta   90.00
_cell.angle_gamma   90.00
#
_symmetry.space_group_name_H-M   'P 1'
#
loop_
_entity.id
_entity.type
_entity.pdbx_description
1 polymer ?
#
loop_
_entity_poly.entity_id
_entity_poly.type
_entity_poly.pdbx_seq_one_letter_code
_entity_poly.pdbx_strand_id
1 'polypeptide(L)'
;MKTIYLQVTLWLGACGLSVQALSLPLEHAFNSGDFAAIGKLESPPRELRGPPHLEIKRKAFTAAQRAAFVQLVSDDGYYRLRVQPAEGVAVMASMRARCLAVSQLQEAFEAHLDVSGHILALSWSTPTGSCQAQATSPVLPPDWAFAEVQRVPTRMPARGPILHPSRPAFSDPGQPNPGPQFLSEEAQEGGSSSGGPRQQATLGKDNKPVTQPEKSWLQKNWLIIMIGAAVVINIISNANPPPRESQGQAAPARAQGRAGSSR
;
A
#
# COMPACT_ATOMS: atom_id res chain seq x y z
N MET A 1 39.15 35.63 27.90
CA MET A 1 39.99 34.40 27.84
C MET A 1 39.50 33.41 28.88
N LYS A 2 38.88 32.32 28.43
CA LYS A 2 38.72 31.07 29.21
C LYS A 2 38.47 29.93 28.21
N THR A 3 39.50 29.12 28.06
CA THR A 3 39.58 27.91 27.24
C THR A 3 38.66 26.84 27.81
N ILE A 4 37.86 26.18 26.98
CA ILE A 4 37.20 24.91 27.31
C ILE A 4 37.49 23.91 26.18
N TYR A 5 37.87 22.72 26.61
CA TYR A 5 38.56 21.65 25.90
C TYR A 5 37.77 21.04 24.73
N LEU A 6 38.41 20.94 23.57
CA LEU A 6 38.05 19.98 22.52
C LEU A 6 38.65 18.62 22.89
N GLN A 7 37.84 17.74 23.47
CA GLN A 7 38.14 16.32 23.43
C GLN A 7 37.78 15.80 22.03
N VAL A 8 38.80 15.65 21.19
CA VAL A 8 38.71 14.87 19.95
C VAL A 8 38.78 13.40 20.36
N THR A 9 37.63 12.81 20.62
CA THR A 9 37.52 11.36 20.78
C THR A 9 37.46 10.74 19.39
N LEU A 10 38.60 10.19 18.97
CA LEU A 10 38.79 9.44 17.73
C LEU A 10 37.89 8.19 17.74
N TRP A 11 36.74 8.23 17.07
CA TRP A 11 35.94 7.04 16.80
C TRP A 11 36.43 6.38 15.52
N LEU A 12 37.23 5.34 15.69
CA LEU A 12 37.53 4.35 14.66
C LEU A 12 36.25 3.57 14.30
N GLY A 13 35.80 3.72 13.06
CA GLY A 13 35.29 2.61 12.26
C GLY A 13 34.09 1.83 12.80
N ALA A 14 32.90 2.40 12.60
CA ALA A 14 31.77 1.63 12.09
C ALA A 14 30.90 2.60 11.28
N CYS A 15 31.05 2.59 9.95
CA CYS A 15 30.01 3.09 9.04
C CYS A 15 28.79 2.17 9.16
N GLY A 16 28.12 2.20 10.31
CA GLY A 16 26.72 1.85 10.36
C GLY A 16 26.00 2.98 9.65
N LEU A 17 25.48 2.72 8.45
CA LEU A 17 24.40 3.52 7.87
C LEU A 17 23.25 3.51 8.89
N SER A 18 23.27 4.47 9.81
CA SER A 18 22.13 4.80 10.63
C SER A 18 21.10 5.37 9.67
N VAL A 19 20.17 4.51 9.23
CA VAL A 19 18.94 4.97 8.61
C VAL A 19 18.20 5.70 9.72
N GLN A 20 18.30 7.02 9.75
CA GLN A 20 17.53 7.83 10.69
C GLN A 20 16.05 7.54 10.42
N ALA A 21 15.35 7.09 11.45
CA ALA A 21 13.91 6.92 11.38
C ALA A 21 13.29 8.30 11.11
N LEU A 22 12.50 8.40 10.04
CA LEU A 22 11.73 9.60 9.71
C LEU A 22 10.75 9.85 10.86
N SER A 23 10.73 11.08 11.39
CA SER A 23 9.76 11.51 12.40
C SER A 23 9.31 12.93 12.07
N LEU A 24 8.11 13.05 11.53
CA LEU A 24 7.53 14.32 11.09
C LEU A 24 6.41 14.75 12.04
N PRO A 25 6.30 16.05 12.40
CA PRO A 25 5.19 16.55 13.19
C PRO A 25 3.86 16.38 12.44
N LEU A 26 2.87 15.85 13.15
CA LEU A 26 1.48 15.78 12.70
C LEU A 26 0.69 16.84 13.45
N GLU A 27 0.00 17.68 12.70
CA GLU A 27 -0.76 18.80 13.21
C GLU A 27 -2.21 18.75 12.72
N HIS A 28 -3.11 19.37 13.47
CA HIS A 28 -4.53 19.37 13.17
C HIS A 28 -5.13 20.77 13.28
N ALA A 29 -6.25 20.98 12.58
CA ALA A 29 -7.05 22.20 12.67
C ALA A 29 -8.53 21.89 12.53
N PHE A 30 -9.37 22.71 13.17
CA PHE A 30 -10.82 22.69 13.00
C PHE A 30 -11.24 23.82 12.05
N ASN A 31 -11.94 23.49 10.96
CA ASN A 31 -12.25 24.42 9.87
C ASN A 31 -11.00 25.20 9.44
N SER A 32 -11.12 26.49 9.12
CA SER A 32 -10.03 27.39 8.73
C SER A 32 -9.12 27.86 9.87
N GLY A 33 -9.27 27.33 11.09
CA GLY A 33 -8.45 27.71 12.24
C GLY A 33 -6.97 27.33 12.11
N ASP A 34 -6.19 27.76 13.10
CA ASP A 34 -4.76 27.50 13.16
C ASP A 34 -4.44 26.02 13.42
N PHE A 35 -3.30 25.58 12.90
CA PHE A 35 -2.81 24.24 13.11
C PHE A 35 -2.10 24.11 14.46
N ALA A 36 -2.45 23.08 15.20
CA ALA A 36 -1.82 22.73 16.47
C ALA A 36 -1.25 21.30 16.41
N ALA A 37 -0.16 21.06 17.14
CA ALA A 37 0.47 19.75 17.21
C ALA A 37 -0.45 18.71 17.89
N ILE A 38 -0.68 17.58 17.21
CA ILE A 38 -1.49 16.47 17.73
C ILE A 38 -0.72 15.16 17.84
N GLY A 39 0.39 15.02 17.10
CA GLY A 39 1.15 13.78 17.07
C GLY A 39 2.35 13.82 16.15
N LYS A 40 2.72 12.65 15.65
CA LYS A 40 3.82 12.43 14.72
C LYS A 40 3.46 11.40 13.66
N LEU A 41 4.06 11.55 12.49
CA LEU A 41 4.13 10.53 11.44
C LEU A 41 5.56 9.98 11.42
N GLU A 42 5.70 8.68 11.66
CA GLU A 42 7.00 8.04 11.86
C GLU A 42 7.21 6.88 10.88
N SER A 43 8.45 6.65 10.46
CA SER A 43 8.81 5.38 9.81
C SER A 43 9.22 4.39 10.90
N PRO A 44 8.49 3.28 11.10
CA PRO A 44 8.95 2.25 12.02
C PRO A 44 10.27 1.63 11.54
N PRO A 45 11.05 1.01 12.44
CA PRO A 45 12.22 0.25 12.05
C PRO A 45 11.87 -0.74 10.94
N ARG A 46 12.65 -0.72 9.85
CA ARG A 46 12.34 -1.52 8.67
C ARG A 46 12.37 -3.00 9.00
N GLU A 47 11.19 -3.62 9.05
CA GLU A 47 11.09 -5.08 9.02
C GLU A 47 11.68 -5.58 7.69
N LEU A 48 12.56 -6.57 7.76
CA LEU A 48 13.27 -7.14 6.59
C LEU A 48 12.33 -7.72 5.52
N ARG A 49 11.05 -7.93 5.85
CA ARG A 49 10.03 -8.48 4.95
C ARG A 49 8.73 -7.69 5.10
N GLY A 50 8.33 -6.97 4.05
CA GLY A 50 7.04 -6.27 3.99
C GLY A 50 7.10 -5.01 3.14
N PRO A 51 5.95 -4.52 2.64
CA PRO A 51 5.89 -3.22 1.99
C PRO A 51 6.23 -2.10 2.98
N PRO A 52 6.86 -1.00 2.51
CA PRO A 52 7.08 0.16 3.34
C PRO A 52 5.74 0.71 3.85
N HIS A 53 5.72 1.12 5.11
CA HIS A 53 4.59 1.76 5.74
C HIS A 53 5.10 2.82 6.71
N LEU A 54 4.24 3.76 7.02
CA LEU A 54 4.45 4.76 8.06
C LEU A 54 3.49 4.46 9.23
N GLU A 55 3.71 5.12 10.35
CA GLU A 55 2.87 5.03 11.54
C GLU A 55 2.47 6.43 11.97
N ILE A 56 1.16 6.63 12.15
CA ILE A 56 0.65 7.81 12.84
C ILE A 56 0.54 7.49 14.32
N LYS A 57 1.18 8.32 15.15
CA LYS A 57 1.06 8.30 16.61
C LYS A 57 0.53 9.64 17.07
N ARG A 58 -0.64 9.66 17.70
CA ARG A 58 -1.27 10.91 18.13
C ARG A 58 -1.96 10.78 19.47
N LYS A 59 -2.19 11.94 20.08
CA LYS A 59 -2.90 12.03 21.35
C LYS A 59 -4.41 11.98 21.12
N ALA A 60 -5.13 11.45 22.12
CA ALA A 60 -6.58 11.59 22.18
C ALA A 60 -6.97 13.08 22.32
N PHE A 61 -8.19 13.42 21.94
CA PHE A 61 -8.68 14.78 22.10
C PHE A 61 -8.83 15.16 23.57
N THR A 62 -8.32 16.35 23.90
CA THR A 62 -8.60 17.06 25.15
C THR A 62 -10.07 17.47 25.24
N ALA A 63 -10.56 17.80 26.43
CA ALA A 63 -11.95 18.24 26.62
C ALA A 63 -12.32 19.46 25.73
N ALA A 64 -11.40 20.42 25.59
CA ALA A 64 -11.59 21.58 24.72
C ALA A 64 -11.65 21.19 23.24
N GLN A 65 -10.77 20.29 22.79
CA GLN A 65 -10.78 19.78 21.41
C GLN A 65 -12.05 18.97 21.11
N ARG A 66 -12.57 18.21 22.08
CA ARG A 66 -13.86 17.49 21.94
C ARG A 66 -15.00 18.48 21.74
N ALA A 67 -15.09 19.51 22.57
CA ALA A 67 -16.12 20.53 22.43
C ALA A 67 -16.04 21.24 21.06
N ALA A 68 -14.84 21.60 20.62
CA ALA A 68 -14.62 22.17 19.28
C ALA A 68 -15.01 21.20 18.16
N PHE A 69 -14.72 19.90 18.32
CA PHE A 69 -15.12 18.88 17.35
C PHE A 69 -16.64 18.67 17.30
N VAL A 70 -17.33 18.69 18.45
CA VAL A 70 -18.81 18.63 18.49
C VAL A 70 -19.41 19.80 17.71
N GLN A 71 -18.90 21.01 17.95
CA GLN A 71 -19.31 22.19 17.19
C GLN A 71 -19.05 22.02 15.69
N LEU A 72 -17.89 21.49 15.34
CA LEU A 72 -17.52 21.21 13.95
C LEU A 72 -18.45 20.19 13.27
N VAL A 73 -18.95 19.18 14.00
CA VAL A 73 -19.94 18.23 13.49
C VAL A 73 -21.29 18.93 13.27
N SER A 74 -21.74 19.75 14.22
CA SER A 74 -22.99 20.52 14.10
C SER A 74 -22.97 21.50 12.93
N ASP A 75 -21.82 22.12 12.68
CA ASP A 75 -21.62 23.10 11.60
C ASP A 75 -21.30 22.46 10.24
N ASP A 76 -21.30 21.12 10.14
CA ASP A 76 -20.87 20.35 8.96
C ASP A 76 -19.48 20.78 8.43
N GLY A 77 -18.58 21.10 9.35
CA GLY A 77 -17.24 21.60 9.06
C GLY A 77 -16.22 20.51 8.74
N TYR A 78 -15.01 20.97 8.42
CA TYR A 78 -13.87 20.11 8.05
C TYR A 78 -12.86 20.00 9.17
N TYR A 79 -12.52 18.77 9.52
CA TYR A 79 -11.36 18.47 10.33
C TYR A 79 -10.16 18.27 9.39
N ARG A 80 -9.08 19.00 9.64
CA ARG A 80 -7.90 19.03 8.77
C ARG A 80 -6.71 18.46 9.51
N LEU A 81 -5.91 17.67 8.80
CA LEU A 81 -4.61 17.19 9.26
C LEU A 81 -3.55 17.65 8.28
N ARG A 82 -2.39 18.04 8.81
CA ARG A 82 -1.21 18.31 7.99
C ARG A 82 0.02 17.62 8.56
N VAL A 83 0.89 17.20 7.66
CA VAL A 83 2.23 16.71 7.96
C VAL A 83 3.20 17.76 7.46
N GLN A 84 4.02 18.29 8.37
CA GLN A 84 5.00 19.31 8.05
C GLN A 84 6.38 18.67 7.93
N PRO A 85 6.96 18.55 6.72
CA PRO A 85 8.33 18.09 6.58
C PRO A 85 9.31 19.16 7.10
N ALA A 86 10.51 18.73 7.51
CA ALA A 86 11.58 19.64 7.97
C ALA A 86 12.00 20.63 6.87
N GLU A 87 11.99 20.15 5.63
CA GLU A 87 12.22 20.94 4.42
C GLU A 87 11.11 20.64 3.43
N GLY A 88 10.55 21.68 2.80
CA GLY A 88 9.51 21.55 1.77
C GLY A 88 8.12 21.99 2.20
N VAL A 89 7.13 21.62 1.37
CA VAL A 89 5.73 22.05 1.49
C VAL A 89 4.95 21.09 2.37
N ALA A 90 4.08 21.63 3.23
CA ALA A 90 3.19 20.83 4.06
C ALA A 90 2.21 20.03 3.19
N VAL A 91 1.98 18.77 3.55
CA VAL A 91 0.96 17.94 2.93
C VAL A 91 -0.26 17.92 3.83
N MET A 92 -1.44 18.23 3.27
CA MET A 92 -2.69 18.34 4.03
C MET A 92 -3.75 17.36 3.50
N ALA A 93 -4.51 16.79 4.43
CA ALA A 93 -5.74 16.06 4.15
C ALA A 93 -6.89 16.65 4.98
N SER A 94 -8.11 16.60 4.46
CA SER A 94 -9.29 17.13 5.14
C SER A 94 -10.47 16.18 5.03
N MET A 95 -11.22 16.06 6.11
CA MET A 95 -12.42 15.23 6.18
C MET A 95 -13.55 15.98 6.87
N ARG A 96 -14.78 15.82 6.41
CA ARG A 96 -15.93 16.37 7.14
C ARG A 96 -16.02 15.74 8.52
N ALA A 97 -16.16 16.55 9.56
CA ALA A 97 -16.16 16.07 10.94
C ALA A 97 -17.27 15.04 11.19
N ARG A 98 -18.44 15.22 10.57
CA ARG A 98 -19.54 14.25 10.63
C ARG A 98 -19.15 12.85 10.12
N CYS A 99 -18.31 12.74 9.09
CA CYS A 99 -17.87 11.44 8.56
C CYS A 99 -17.05 10.70 9.61
N LEU A 100 -16.15 11.44 10.25
CA LEU A 100 -15.27 10.90 11.28
C LEU A 100 -16.06 10.53 12.54
N ALA A 101 -17.07 11.35 12.89
CA ALA A 101 -17.93 11.11 14.05
C ALA A 101 -18.81 9.85 13.88
N VAL A 102 -19.47 9.70 12.72
CA VAL A 102 -20.26 8.49 12.38
C VAL A 102 -19.39 7.24 12.34
N SER A 103 -18.14 7.39 11.92
CA SER A 103 -17.16 6.30 11.89
C SER A 103 -16.53 6.03 13.26
N GLN A 104 -17.01 6.67 14.33
CA GLN A 104 -16.49 6.53 15.69
C GLN A 104 -14.99 6.83 15.79
N LEU A 105 -14.54 7.85 15.06
CA LEU A 105 -13.13 8.21 14.92
C LEU A 105 -12.24 7.12 14.29
N GLN A 106 -12.84 6.08 13.69
CA GLN A 106 -12.11 5.11 12.88
C GLN A 106 -11.80 5.70 11.52
N GLU A 107 -10.53 5.60 11.15
CA GLU A 107 -10.00 6.20 9.95
C GLU A 107 -8.94 5.30 9.33
N ALA A 108 -8.67 5.57 8.06
CA ALA A 108 -7.62 4.95 7.28
C ALA A 108 -6.87 6.03 6.51
N PHE A 109 -5.56 5.89 6.45
CA PHE A 109 -4.70 6.76 5.65
C PHE A 109 -3.94 5.95 4.61
N GLU A 110 -3.55 6.64 3.55
CA GLU A 110 -2.61 6.12 2.57
C GLU A 110 -1.66 7.25 2.19
N ALA A 111 -0.35 7.01 2.35
CA ALA A 111 0.68 7.99 2.03
C ALA A 111 1.20 7.74 0.61
N HIS A 112 1.16 8.78 -0.22
CA HIS A 112 1.71 8.73 -1.58
C HIS A 112 3.09 9.33 -1.56
N LEU A 113 4.08 8.51 -1.89
CA LEU A 113 5.49 8.88 -1.88
C LEU A 113 5.99 9.05 -3.32
N ASP A 114 6.96 9.93 -3.53
CA ASP A 114 7.71 9.96 -4.78
C ASP A 114 8.73 8.80 -4.87
N VAL A 115 9.49 8.76 -5.97
CA VAL A 115 10.54 7.76 -6.19
C VAL A 115 11.71 7.87 -5.21
N SER A 116 11.86 9.01 -4.54
CA SER A 116 12.91 9.31 -3.56
C SER A 116 12.43 9.06 -2.11
N GLY A 117 11.14 8.77 -1.92
CA GLY A 117 10.52 8.55 -0.61
C GLY A 117 9.93 9.80 0.06
N HIS A 118 9.86 10.94 -0.62
CA HIS A 118 9.20 12.14 -0.11
C HIS A 118 7.68 12.00 -0.19
N ILE A 119 6.98 12.51 0.83
CA ILE A 119 5.51 12.48 0.87
C ILE A 119 4.97 13.55 -0.07
N LEU A 120 4.20 13.13 -1.08
CA LEU A 120 3.51 14.00 -2.03
C LEU A 120 2.06 14.28 -1.63
N ALA A 121 1.37 13.26 -1.11
CA ALA A 121 -0.02 13.36 -0.71
C ALA A 121 -0.37 12.40 0.42
N LEU A 122 -1.41 12.75 1.16
CA LEU A 122 -2.02 11.90 2.18
C LEU A 122 -3.50 11.72 1.82
N SER A 123 -3.91 10.50 1.50
CA SER A 123 -5.31 10.15 1.35
C SER A 123 -5.88 9.78 2.72
N TRP A 124 -7.07 10.27 3.03
CA TRP A 124 -7.73 10.03 4.31
C TRP A 124 -9.18 9.61 4.06
N SER A 125 -9.55 8.46 4.60
CA SER A 125 -10.87 7.87 4.45
C SER A 125 -11.36 7.28 5.77
N THR A 126 -12.64 6.97 5.83
CA THR A 126 -13.23 6.18 6.92
C THR A 126 -13.68 4.83 6.39
N PRO A 127 -13.72 3.77 7.22
CA PRO A 127 -14.16 2.44 6.79
C PRO A 127 -15.59 2.42 6.23
N THR A 128 -16.44 3.34 6.68
CA THR A 128 -17.85 3.43 6.29
C THR A 128 -18.04 4.06 4.90
N GLY A 129 -17.00 4.66 4.31
CA GLY A 129 -16.92 5.12 2.91
C GLY A 129 -17.86 6.27 2.52
N SER A 130 -18.98 6.47 3.24
CA SER A 130 -19.95 7.51 2.99
C SER A 130 -20.56 7.99 4.31
N CYS A 131 -20.43 9.28 4.58
CA CYS A 131 -21.28 9.92 5.57
C CYS A 131 -22.56 10.36 4.86
N GLN A 132 -23.67 9.69 5.16
CA GLN A 132 -24.95 10.14 4.67
C GLN A 132 -25.21 11.56 5.21
N ALA A 133 -25.50 12.50 4.31
CA ALA A 133 -25.74 13.90 4.66
C ALA A 133 -27.04 14.12 5.46
N GLN A 134 -27.80 13.06 5.73
CA GLN A 134 -29.18 13.11 6.19
C GLN A 134 -29.37 12.83 7.69
N ALA A 135 -28.30 12.56 8.45
CA ALA A 135 -28.42 12.37 9.88
C ALA A 135 -28.75 13.72 10.55
N THR A 136 -30.00 13.89 10.95
CA THR A 136 -30.54 15.13 11.57
C THR A 136 -29.94 15.45 12.93
N SER A 137 -29.26 14.48 13.55
CA SER A 137 -28.61 14.62 14.85
C SER A 137 -27.13 14.24 14.74
N PRO A 138 -26.22 14.99 15.39
CA PRO A 138 -24.80 14.67 15.40
C PRO A 138 -24.57 13.36 16.14
N VAL A 139 -24.17 12.31 15.42
CA VAL A 139 -23.70 11.05 16.02
C VAL A 139 -22.29 11.30 16.54
N LEU A 140 -22.14 11.31 17.87
CA LEU A 140 -20.86 11.52 18.52
C LEU A 140 -20.19 10.19 18.89
N PRO A 141 -18.85 10.11 18.83
CA PRO A 141 -18.13 8.92 19.26
C PRO A 141 -18.26 8.73 20.78
N PRO A 142 -18.54 7.50 21.27
CA PRO A 142 -18.65 7.25 22.70
C PRO A 142 -17.31 7.39 23.42
N ASP A 143 -16.23 6.85 22.83
CA ASP A 143 -14.94 6.71 23.51
C ASP A 143 -13.95 7.84 23.24
N TRP A 144 -14.24 8.73 22.28
CA TRP A 144 -13.36 9.85 21.86
C TRP A 144 -11.89 9.44 21.63
N ALA A 145 -11.69 8.18 21.25
CA ALA A 145 -10.40 7.55 21.12
C ALA A 145 -10.09 7.29 19.66
N PHE A 146 -8.85 7.58 19.29
CA PHE A 146 -8.26 7.16 18.05
C PHE A 146 -7.41 5.92 18.28
N ALA A 147 -7.07 5.19 17.21
CA ALA A 147 -6.00 4.21 17.30
C ALA A 147 -4.71 4.89 17.80
N GLU A 148 -4.09 4.32 18.84
CA GLU A 148 -2.87 4.85 19.46
C GLU A 148 -1.70 4.87 18.45
N VAL A 149 -1.56 3.77 17.71
CA VAL A 149 -0.66 3.62 16.57
C VAL A 149 -1.48 3.17 15.38
N GLN A 150 -1.41 3.94 14.30
CA GLN A 150 -2.12 3.63 13.07
C GLN A 150 -1.15 3.38 11.93
N ARG A 151 -1.23 2.18 11.34
CA ARG A 151 -0.42 1.82 10.18
C ARG A 151 -0.93 2.54 8.92
N VAL A 152 -0.02 3.24 8.25
CA VAL A 152 -0.28 3.99 7.01
C VAL A 152 0.44 3.28 5.87
N PRO A 153 -0.25 2.52 5.01
CA PRO A 153 0.35 1.97 3.80
C PRO A 153 0.93 3.09 2.94
N THR A 154 2.07 2.81 2.32
CA THR A 154 2.67 3.72 1.34
C THR A 154 2.40 3.23 -0.08
N ARG A 155 2.10 4.16 -0.97
CA ARG A 155 2.07 3.97 -2.42
C ARG A 155 3.20 4.76 -3.02
N MET A 156 4.01 4.09 -3.82
CA MET A 156 4.90 4.76 -4.76
C MET A 156 4.26 4.64 -6.14
N PRO A 157 4.27 5.71 -6.96
CA PRO A 157 3.80 5.59 -8.33
C PRO A 157 4.64 4.54 -9.03
N ALA A 158 3.97 3.60 -9.71
CA ALA A 158 4.63 2.86 -10.77
C ALA A 158 5.14 3.90 -11.80
N ARG A 159 6.29 3.65 -12.44
CA ARG A 159 6.72 4.49 -13.57
C ARG A 159 5.56 4.56 -14.55
N GLY A 160 4.97 5.76 -14.69
CA GLY A 160 3.85 5.97 -15.59
C GLY A 160 4.27 5.72 -17.04
N PRO A 161 3.31 5.40 -17.92
CA PRO A 161 3.59 5.26 -19.34
C PRO A 161 4.17 6.56 -19.89
N ILE A 162 5.18 6.46 -20.75
CA ILE A 162 5.77 7.63 -21.41
C ILE A 162 4.70 8.20 -22.36
N LEU A 163 4.23 9.42 -22.07
CA LEU A 163 3.34 10.15 -22.95
C LEU A 163 4.17 10.85 -24.03
N HIS A 164 3.95 10.48 -25.29
CA HIS A 164 4.62 11.14 -26.40
C HIS A 164 4.00 12.54 -26.61
N PRO A 165 4.79 13.63 -26.66
CA PRO A 165 4.25 15.01 -26.71
C PRO A 165 3.38 15.27 -27.95
N SER A 166 3.60 14.53 -29.03
CA SER A 166 2.85 14.66 -30.29
C SER A 166 1.71 13.65 -30.44
N ARG A 167 1.57 12.68 -29.53
CA ARG A 167 0.53 11.65 -29.57
C ARG A 167 0.21 11.20 -28.14
N PRO A 168 -0.95 11.55 -27.55
CA PRO A 168 -1.41 10.98 -26.30
C PRO A 168 -1.86 9.53 -26.54
N ALA A 169 -0.91 8.66 -26.88
CA ALA A 169 -1.08 7.22 -26.93
C ALA A 169 -0.23 6.63 -25.82
N PHE A 170 -0.86 5.84 -24.95
CA PHE A 170 -0.16 5.08 -23.92
C PHE A 170 0.76 4.09 -24.63
N SER A 171 2.06 4.35 -24.57
CA SER A 171 3.06 3.40 -25.07
C SER A 171 3.24 2.33 -24.00
N ASP A 172 2.42 1.28 -24.05
CA ASP A 172 2.63 0.10 -23.23
C ASP A 172 3.87 -0.64 -23.76
N PRO A 173 4.85 -1.04 -22.92
CA PRO A 173 6.02 -1.77 -23.37
C PRO A 173 5.62 -3.21 -23.74
N GLY A 174 5.00 -3.38 -24.91
CA GLY A 174 4.53 -4.67 -25.40
C GLY A 174 3.53 -4.61 -26.56
N GLN A 175 2.95 -3.45 -26.91
CA GLN A 175 2.02 -3.36 -28.05
C GLN A 175 2.66 -2.79 -29.33
N PRO A 176 2.49 -3.43 -30.50
CA PRO A 176 2.89 -2.86 -31.78
C PRO A 176 1.96 -1.69 -32.16
N ASN A 177 2.60 -0.59 -32.55
CA ASN A 177 2.02 0.71 -32.90
C ASN A 177 1.02 0.58 -34.07
N PRO A 178 -0.29 0.86 -33.90
CA PRO A 178 -1.19 0.96 -35.04
C PRO A 178 -0.92 2.28 -35.78
N GLY A 179 -0.47 2.16 -37.04
CA GLY A 179 -0.23 3.31 -37.92
C GLY A 179 -1.50 4.12 -38.24
N PRO A 180 -1.37 5.31 -38.84
CA PRO A 180 -2.49 6.22 -39.05
C PRO A 180 -3.40 5.74 -40.20
N GLN A 181 -4.63 5.35 -39.88
CA GLN A 181 -5.70 5.10 -40.87
C GLN A 181 -6.95 5.96 -40.61
N PHE A 182 -6.79 7.23 -40.24
CA PHE A 182 -7.95 8.12 -40.10
C PHE A 182 -7.66 9.48 -40.73
N LEU A 183 -7.87 9.56 -42.06
CA LEU A 183 -8.37 10.74 -42.76
C LEU A 183 -8.92 10.29 -44.13
N SER A 184 -10.19 9.89 -44.16
CA SER A 184 -11.02 9.94 -45.38
C SER A 184 -12.49 9.97 -44.94
N GLU A 185 -13.03 11.17 -44.99
CA GLU A 185 -14.39 11.58 -44.64
C GLU A 185 -15.34 11.35 -45.84
N GLU A 186 -16.60 11.00 -45.53
CA GLU A 186 -17.83 11.16 -46.31
C GLU A 186 -18.07 10.36 -47.62
N ALA A 187 -18.87 9.29 -47.52
CA ALA A 187 -20.12 9.15 -48.28
C ALA A 187 -21.08 8.09 -47.66
N GLN A 188 -22.29 8.55 -47.36
CA GLN A 188 -23.58 7.84 -47.30
C GLN A 188 -23.95 6.92 -46.12
N GLU A 189 -24.77 7.53 -45.25
CA GLU A 189 -26.12 7.08 -44.84
C GLU A 189 -26.30 5.75 -44.08
N GLY A 190 -26.80 5.89 -42.85
CA GLY A 190 -27.84 5.01 -42.33
C GLY A 190 -27.53 4.30 -41.01
N GLY A 191 -28.18 4.77 -39.93
CA GLY A 191 -28.75 3.88 -38.93
C GLY A 191 -27.93 3.50 -37.69
N SER A 192 -28.34 4.07 -36.57
CA SER A 192 -28.51 3.45 -35.24
C SER A 192 -27.48 2.50 -34.63
N SER A 193 -27.22 2.83 -33.35
CA SER A 193 -27.06 1.94 -32.19
C SER A 193 -25.64 1.56 -31.73
N SER A 194 -25.34 2.07 -30.53
CA SER A 194 -24.76 1.38 -29.35
C SER A 194 -23.81 0.19 -29.50
N GLY A 195 -22.70 0.28 -28.76
CA GLY A 195 -22.02 -0.88 -28.16
C GLY A 195 -20.75 -1.32 -28.89
N GLY A 196 -19.63 -1.33 -28.16
CA GLY A 196 -18.28 -1.49 -28.72
C GLY A 196 -17.95 -2.86 -29.35
N PRO A 197 -16.79 -2.99 -30.01
CA PRO A 197 -16.29 -4.28 -30.49
C PRO A 197 -15.29 -4.86 -29.47
N ARG A 198 -15.45 -6.07 -28.94
CA ARG A 198 -15.69 -7.36 -29.60
C ARG A 198 -14.54 -7.73 -30.54
N GLN A 199 -13.87 -8.80 -30.14
CA GLN A 199 -12.77 -9.48 -30.82
C GLN A 199 -13.07 -9.69 -32.31
N GLN A 200 -12.09 -9.31 -33.12
CA GLN A 200 -12.07 -9.43 -34.57
C GLN A 200 -12.00 -10.91 -34.95
N ALA A 201 -13.01 -11.40 -35.67
CA ALA A 201 -13.02 -12.72 -36.29
C ALA A 201 -12.66 -12.59 -37.78
N THR A 202 -11.57 -13.23 -38.19
CA THR A 202 -11.19 -13.41 -39.59
C THR A 202 -12.05 -14.51 -40.23
N LEU A 203 -12.74 -14.18 -41.33
CA LEU A 203 -13.59 -15.09 -42.11
C LEU A 203 -12.78 -15.94 -43.10
N GLY A 204 -13.03 -17.25 -43.10
CA GLY A 204 -12.63 -18.17 -44.17
C GLY A 204 -13.59 -18.14 -45.36
N LYS A 205 -13.16 -18.68 -46.51
CA LYS A 205 -13.76 -18.53 -47.83
C LYS A 205 -15.20 -19.06 -48.03
N ASP A 206 -15.78 -19.77 -47.07
CA ASP A 206 -17.08 -20.45 -47.24
C ASP A 206 -18.18 -19.95 -46.29
N ASN A 207 -18.06 -18.73 -45.76
CA ASN A 207 -19.13 -18.02 -45.05
C ASN A 207 -19.78 -18.83 -43.90
N LYS A 208 -19.01 -19.68 -43.23
CA LYS A 208 -19.33 -20.23 -41.91
C LYS A 208 -18.40 -19.61 -40.86
N PRO A 209 -18.90 -19.24 -39.67
CA PRO A 209 -18.06 -18.70 -38.62
C PRO A 209 -16.98 -19.71 -38.25
N VAL A 210 -15.71 -19.28 -38.29
CA VAL A 210 -14.58 -20.07 -37.77
C VAL A 210 -14.78 -20.16 -36.26
N THR A 211 -15.30 -21.29 -35.80
CA THR A 211 -15.28 -21.65 -34.38
C THR A 211 -13.83 -21.74 -33.95
N GLN A 212 -13.43 -20.97 -32.93
CA GLN A 212 -12.12 -21.18 -32.33
C GLN A 212 -12.04 -22.65 -31.89
N PRO A 213 -10.97 -23.39 -32.24
CA PRO A 213 -10.87 -24.78 -31.86
C PRO A 213 -10.99 -24.86 -30.34
N GLU A 214 -12.00 -25.58 -29.85
CA GLU A 214 -12.18 -25.74 -28.43
C GLU A 214 -10.88 -26.31 -27.85
N LYS A 215 -10.26 -25.57 -26.92
CA LYS A 215 -9.04 -26.02 -26.25
C LYS A 215 -9.24 -27.45 -25.78
N SER A 216 -8.28 -28.32 -26.10
CA SER A 216 -8.40 -29.75 -25.79
C SER A 216 -8.67 -29.93 -24.30
N TRP A 217 -9.40 -30.99 -23.95
CA TRP A 217 -9.71 -31.30 -22.55
C TRP A 217 -8.45 -31.31 -21.68
N LEU A 218 -7.34 -31.77 -22.25
CA LEU A 218 -6.03 -31.81 -21.62
C LEU A 218 -5.48 -30.41 -21.32
N GLN A 219 -5.70 -29.44 -22.21
CA GLN A 219 -5.28 -28.05 -22.02
C GLN A 219 -6.16 -27.30 -21.01
N LYS A 220 -7.43 -27.68 -20.86
CA LYS A 220 -8.34 -27.13 -19.84
C LYS A 220 -8.05 -27.70 -18.45
N ASN A 221 -7.67 -28.98 -18.36
CA ASN A 221 -7.55 -29.70 -17.10
C ASN A 221 -6.10 -30.03 -16.69
N TRP A 222 -5.09 -29.46 -17.37
CA TRP A 222 -3.68 -29.75 -17.10
C TRP A 222 -3.28 -29.50 -15.64
N LEU A 223 -3.83 -28.47 -15.00
CA LEU A 223 -3.56 -28.16 -13.59
C LEU A 223 -4.11 -29.25 -12.64
N ILE A 224 -5.26 -29.86 -12.97
CA ILE A 224 -5.85 -30.94 -12.18
C ILE A 224 -4.98 -32.21 -12.27
N ILE A 225 -4.43 -32.49 -13.45
CA ILE A 225 -3.50 -33.61 -13.66
C ILE A 225 -2.23 -33.43 -12.81
N MET A 226 -1.67 -32.22 -12.76
CA MET A 226 -0.48 -31.94 -11.94
C MET A 226 -0.74 -32.12 -10.44
N ILE A 227 -1.88 -31.65 -9.94
CA ILE A 227 -2.26 -31.82 -8.54
C ILE A 227 -2.50 -33.30 -8.20
N GLY A 228 -3.18 -34.05 -9.08
CA GLY A 228 -3.38 -35.49 -8.90
C GLY A 228 -2.07 -36.28 -8.89
N ALA A 229 -1.13 -35.95 -9.78
CA ALA A 229 0.19 -36.57 -9.83
C ALA A 229 0.99 -36.32 -8.53
N ALA A 230 0.95 -35.11 -7.99
CA ALA A 230 1.64 -34.77 -6.74
C ALA A 230 1.10 -35.58 -5.55
N VAL A 231 -0.22 -35.80 -5.47
CA VAL A 231 -0.85 -36.60 -4.41
C VAL A 231 -0.43 -38.07 -4.52
N VAL A 232 -0.43 -38.64 -5.72
CA VAL A 232 -0.03 -40.03 -5.94
C VAL A 232 1.45 -40.24 -5.60
N ILE A 233 2.33 -39.32 -5.99
CA ILE A 233 3.77 -39.38 -5.66
C ILE A 233 3.98 -39.33 -4.15
N ASN A 234 3.23 -38.48 -3.43
CA ASN A 234 3.35 -38.39 -1.97
C ASN A 234 2.92 -39.70 -1.29
N ILE A 235 1.84 -40.34 -1.78
CA ILE A 235 1.38 -41.64 -1.26
C ILE A 235 2.40 -42.75 -1.52
N ILE A 236 2.94 -42.83 -2.75
CA ILE A 236 3.93 -43.87 -3.12
C ILE A 236 5.26 -43.65 -2.40
N SER A 237 5.71 -42.40 -2.27
CA SER A 237 6.94 -42.06 -1.57
C SER A 237 6.88 -42.34 -0.06
N ASN A 238 5.68 -42.36 0.54
CA ASN A 238 5.48 -42.79 1.92
C ASN A 238 5.36 -44.33 2.06
N ALA A 239 5.01 -45.03 0.98
CA ALA A 239 4.83 -46.48 0.98
C ALA A 239 6.15 -47.25 0.71
N ASN A 240 7.21 -46.61 0.21
CA ASN A 240 8.49 -47.28 -0.03
C ASN A 240 9.70 -46.38 0.29
N PRO A 241 10.18 -46.35 1.54
CA PRO A 241 11.42 -45.63 1.87
C PRO A 241 12.63 -46.36 1.25
N PRO A 242 13.60 -45.65 0.62
CA PRO A 242 14.82 -46.28 0.13
C PRO A 242 15.65 -46.83 1.30
N PRO A 243 16.39 -47.94 1.13
CA PRO A 243 17.32 -48.40 2.15
C PRO A 243 18.39 -47.33 2.38
N ARG A 244 18.61 -47.00 3.66
CA ARG A 244 19.58 -46.00 4.09
C ARG A 244 20.99 -46.51 3.81
N GLU A 245 21.59 -46.06 2.71
CA GLU A 245 23.04 -46.05 2.59
C GLU A 245 23.62 -44.98 3.51
N SER A 246 24.62 -45.41 4.26
CA SER A 246 25.28 -44.71 5.35
C SER A 246 26.45 -43.89 4.82
N GLN A 247 26.30 -42.57 4.81
CA GLN A 247 27.40 -41.59 4.75
C GLN A 247 26.91 -40.38 5.57
N GLY A 248 27.59 -39.86 6.59
CA GLY A 248 28.99 -39.90 6.94
C GLY A 248 29.32 -38.50 7.49
N GLN A 249 29.86 -38.45 8.70
CA GLN A 249 30.44 -37.29 9.38
C GLN A 249 29.51 -36.23 9.99
N ALA A 250 29.29 -36.43 11.28
CA ALA A 250 28.94 -35.39 12.24
C ALA A 250 30.13 -34.42 12.48
N ALA A 251 29.77 -33.16 12.69
CA ALA A 251 30.61 -32.03 13.08
C ALA A 251 31.17 -32.17 14.52
N PRO A 252 32.14 -31.34 14.95
CA PRO A 252 32.93 -31.57 16.16
C PRO A 252 32.20 -31.09 17.43
N ALA A 253 32.26 -31.88 18.50
CA ALA A 253 31.77 -31.49 19.82
C ALA A 253 32.93 -31.00 20.70
N ARG A 254 32.82 -29.75 21.13
CA ARG A 254 33.69 -29.07 22.11
C ARG A 254 33.16 -29.34 23.52
N ALA A 255 34.07 -29.82 24.37
CA ALA A 255 34.23 -29.64 25.83
C ALA A 255 33.01 -29.44 26.75
N GLN A 256 32.95 -30.30 27.79
CA GLN A 256 32.66 -30.06 29.22
C GLN A 256 32.46 -31.47 29.83
N GLY A 257 32.97 -31.90 30.98
CA GLY A 257 33.55 -31.22 32.13
C GLY A 257 33.10 -31.97 33.40
N ARG A 258 34.02 -32.74 34.01
CA ARG A 258 34.22 -32.92 35.46
C ARG A 258 33.22 -33.74 36.32
N ALA A 259 33.84 -34.56 37.19
CA ALA A 259 33.39 -35.20 38.44
C ALA A 259 32.34 -36.32 38.32
N GLY A 260 32.44 -37.47 38.98
CA GLY A 260 33.33 -37.97 40.03
C GLY A 260 32.53 -38.93 40.93
N SER A 261 33.19 -39.93 41.54
CA SER A 261 32.73 -40.69 42.74
C SER A 261 31.52 -41.63 42.50
N SER A 262 31.36 -42.84 43.04
CA SER A 262 32.10 -43.70 43.96
C SER A 262 31.33 -45.03 44.05
N ARG A 263 32.05 -46.12 44.35
CA ARG A 263 31.63 -47.45 44.84
C ARG A 263 30.95 -48.41 43.89
#